data_AF-A0A925ZZN4-F1
#
_entry.id   AF-A0A925ZZN4-F1
#
_cell.length_a   1.000
_cell.length_b   1.000
_cell.length_c   1.000
_cell.angle_alpha   90.00
_cell.angle_beta   90.00
_cell.angle_gamma   90.00
#
_symmetry.space_group_name_H-M   'P 1'
#
loop_
_entity.id
_entity.type
_entity.pdbx_description
1 polymer ?
#
loop_
_entity_poly.entity_id
_entity_poly.type
_entity_poly.pdbx_seq_one_letter_code
_entity_poly.pdbx_strand_id
1 'polypeptide(L)' 'MRPDGYAITFSYDALGRRVTKRFRGRVTHWVWDGDKPLHEWQELEVGPGAGSVQELTT' A
#
# COMPACT_ATOMS: atom_id res chain seq x y z
N MET A 1 -14.18 -7.26 -4.71
CA MET A 1 -13.29 -6.86 -5.82
C MET A 1 -13.69 -5.48 -6.28
N ARG A 2 -12.74 -4.55 -6.45
CA ARG A 2 -13.06 -3.28 -7.09
C ARG A 2 -13.38 -3.53 -8.57
N PRO A 3 -14.29 -2.75 -9.20
CA PRO A 3 -14.67 -2.94 -10.60
C PRO A 3 -13.47 -2.82 -11.56
N ASP A 4 -12.40 -2.18 -11.11
CA ASP A 4 -11.09 -2.07 -11.76
C ASP A 4 -10.19 -3.32 -11.67
N GLY A 5 -10.63 -4.42 -11.04
CA GLY A 5 -9.90 -5.70 -11.00
C GLY A 5 -8.67 -5.72 -10.09
N TYR A 6 -8.26 -4.59 -9.54
CA TYR A 6 -7.11 -4.50 -8.64
C TYR A 6 -7.47 -4.84 -7.19
N ALA A 7 -6.63 -5.66 -6.57
CA ALA A 7 -6.68 -5.91 -5.13
C ALA A 7 -6.00 -4.77 -4.37
N ILE A 8 -6.68 -4.28 -3.33
CA ILE A 8 -6.07 -3.38 -2.34
C ILE A 8 -5.99 -4.13 -1.04
N THR A 9 -4.79 -4.23 -0.50
CA THR A 9 -4.55 -4.85 0.80
C THR A 9 -4.17 -3.79 1.80
N PHE A 10 -4.81 -3.83 2.97
CA PHE A 10 -4.48 -2.96 4.09
C PHE A 10 -3.98 -3.82 5.25
N SER A 11 -2.97 -3.32 5.97
CA SER A 11 -2.58 -3.89 7.26
C SER A 11 -2.81 -2.85 8.36
N TYR A 12 -3.12 -3.35 9.54
CA TYR A 12 -3.48 -2.56 10.70
C TYR A 12 -2.64 -2.97 11.91
N ASP A 13 -2.40 -2.04 12.83
CA ASP A 13 -1.86 -2.34 14.15
C ASP A 13 -2.94 -2.84 15.11
N ALA A 14 -2.54 -3.20 16.33
CA ALA A 14 -3.46 -3.68 17.37
C ALA A 14 -4.51 -2.64 17.81
N LEU A 15 -4.29 -1.35 17.51
CA LEU A 15 -5.23 -0.26 17.77
C LEU A 15 -6.19 -0.02 16.60
N GLY A 16 -6.09 -0.80 15.51
CA GLY A 16 -6.93 -0.67 14.32
C GLY A 16 -6.52 0.48 13.40
N ARG A 17 -5.33 1.05 13.57
CA ARG A 17 -4.80 2.11 12.70
C ARG A 17 -4.07 1.48 11.52
N ARG A 18 -4.17 2.13 10.37
CA ARG A 18 -3.57 1.63 9.13
C ARG A 18 -2.04 1.81 9.18
N VAL A 19 -1.30 0.73 8.96
CA VAL A 19 0.16 0.74 8.91
C VAL A 19 0.70 0.54 7.49
N THR A 20 -0.03 -0.17 6.63
CA THR A 20 0.34 -0.32 5.21
C THR A 20 -0.86 -0.37 4.27
N LYS A 21 -0.63 0.03 3.02
CA LYS A 21 -1.57 -0.08 1.91
C LYS A 21 -0.80 -0.54 0.68
N ARG A 22 -1.22 -1.66 0.10
CA ARG A 22 -0.70 -2.17 -1.17
C ARG A 22 -1.69 -1.92 -2.29
N PHE A 23 -1.23 -1.28 -3.36
CA PHE A 23 -2.02 -1.06 -4.56
C PHE A 23 -1.14 -0.91 -5.80
N ARG A 24 -1.41 -1.69 -6.85
CA ARG A 24 -0.72 -1.62 -8.16
C ARG A 24 0.82 -1.61 -8.04
N GLY A 25 1.37 -2.53 -7.24
CA GLY A 25 2.83 -2.63 -7.04
C GLY A 25 3.44 -1.47 -6.26
N ARG A 26 2.63 -0.64 -5.59
CA ARG A 26 3.08 0.38 -4.65
C ARG A 26 2.63 0.04 -3.25
N VAL A 27 3.52 0.22 -2.29
CA VAL A 27 3.24 0.09 -0.87
C VAL A 27 3.38 1.46 -0.23
N THR A 28 2.32 1.93 0.41
CA THR A 28 2.36 3.10 1.28
C THR A 28 2.48 2.62 2.72
N HIS A 29 3.42 3.20 3.46
CA HIS A 29 3.68 2.90 4.86
C HIS A 29 3.35 4.11 5.72
N TRP A 30 2.83 3.86 6.92
CA TRP A 30 2.57 4.87 7.94
C TRP A 30 3.20 4.46 9.27
N VAL A 31 3.93 5.40 9.88
CA VAL A 31 4.40 5.30 11.25
C VAL A 31 3.63 6.33 12.08
N TRP A 32 3.16 5.90 13.25
CA TRP A 32 2.34 6.69 14.16
C TRP A 32 3.10 6.93 15.47
N ASP A 33 3.05 8.15 15.97
CA ASP A 33 3.48 8.55 17.31
C ASP A 33 2.24 8.92 18.14
N GLY A 34 1.82 8.01 19.02
CA GLY A 34 0.49 8.10 19.62
C GLY A 34 -0.58 8.23 18.53
N ASP A 35 -1.51 9.16 18.66
CA ASP A 35 -2.59 9.40 17.68
C ASP A 35 -2.17 10.22 16.44
N LYS A 36 -0.89 10.58 16.30
CA LYS A 36 -0.41 11.43 15.21
C LYS A 36 0.43 10.63 14.20
N PRO A 37 0.23 10.81 12.88
CA PRO A 37 1.13 10.24 11.90
C PRO A 37 2.49 10.94 11.99
N LEU A 38 3.53 10.17 12.29
CA LEU A 38 4.91 10.65 12.39
C LEU A 38 5.57 10.67 11.00
N HIS A 39 5.36 9.62 10.21
CA HIS A 39 6.00 9.49 8.90
C HIS A 39 5.11 8.71 7.93
N GLU A 40 5.12 9.14 6.68
CA GLU A 40 4.51 8.45 5.54
C GLU A 40 5.55 8.35 4.43
N TRP A 41 5.70 7.18 3.84
CA TRP A 41 6.49 7.01 2.62
C TRP A 41 5.88 5.95 1.71
N GLN A 42 6.33 5.98 0.46
CA GLN A 42 5.88 5.06 -0.59
C GLN A 42 7.07 4.32 -1.17
N GLU A 43 6.90 3.03 -1.37
CA GLU A 43 7.87 2.17 -2.02
C GLU A 43 7.22 1.40 -3.18
N LEU A 44 8.02 1.05 -4.17
CA LEU A 44 7.63 0.09 -5.20
C LEU A 44 7.87 -1.32 -4.68
N GLU A 45 6.87 -2.18 -4.75
CA GLU A 45 6.98 -3.57 -4.33
C GLU A 45 7.88 -4.34 -5.33
N VAL A 46 9.16 -4.48 -5.01
CA VAL A 46 10.12 -5.25 -5.82
C VAL A 46 10.14 -6.70 -5.33
N GLY A 47 9.40 -7.58 -6.03
CA GLY A 47 9.40 -9.01 -5.78
C GLY A 47 8.93 -9.81 -6.99
N PRO A 48 9.11 -11.15 -7.02
CA PRO A 48 8.68 -11.99 -8.15
C PRO A 48 7.15 -12.08 -8.31
N GLY A 49 6.38 -11.50 -7.37
CA GLY A 49 4.95 -11.25 -7.47
C GLY A 49 4.60 -9.78 -7.73
N ALA A 50 5.57 -8.96 -8.16
CA ALA A 50 5.32 -7.62 -8.64
C ALA A 50 4.33 -7.74 -9.81
N GLY A 51 3.08 -7.38 -9.53
CA GLY A 51 2.02 -7.35 -10.52
C GLY A 51 2.55 -6.72 -11.79
N SER A 52 2.35 -7.44 -12.90
CA SER A 52 2.71 -7.07 -14.26
C SER A 52 2.72 -5.56 -14.44
N VAL A 53 3.86 -5.03 -14.87
CA VAL A 53 3.95 -3.70 -15.47
C VAL A 53 3.16 -3.77 -16.77
N GLN A 54 1.84 -3.64 -16.67
CA GLN A 54 0.95 -3.40 -17.78
C GLN A 54 0.17 -2.14 -17.41
N GLU A 55 0.40 -1.13 -18.24
CA GLU A 55 -0.42 0.07 -18.40
C GLU A 55 -0.13 1.25 -17.46
N LEU A 56 0.97 1.95 -17.73
CA LEU A 56 1.04 3.41 -17.76
C LEU A 56 1.90 3.84 -18.96
N THR A 57 1.33 3.76 -20.16
CA THR A 57 1.79 4.48 -21.35
C THR A 57 0.58 5.18 -21.96
N THR A 58 0.46 6.49 -21.72
CA THR A 58 -0.10 7.51 -22.61
C THR A 58 0.30 8.86 -22.05
#